data_AF-A0A2H0DIW4-F1
#
_entry.id   AF-A0A2H0DIW4-F1
#
_cell.length_a   1.000
_cell.length_b   1.000
_cell.length_c   1.000
_cell.angle_alpha   90.00
_cell.angle_beta   90.00
_cell.angle_gamma   90.00
#
_symmetry.space_group_name_H-M   'P 1'
#
loop_
_entity.id
_entity.type
_entity.pdbx_description
1 polymer ?
#
loop_
_entity_poly.entity_id
_entity_poly.type
_entity_poly.pdbx_seq_one_letter_code
_entity_poly.pdbx_strand_id
1 'polypeptide(L)'
;MPFEIRALVAKKVILTELAHKFDSARVVDLVDDLGLFPLTEAFEHELGEDIAFPFEGLRLSAGVAGLAAEESVSGPVVYIEAEYGGGKSHQASVLYLDGRIDKGPIIDDSIWDPREAGLQDRPVDQALRAVGIVAAPESDEWDAAGLSRYHRTDDWK
;
A
#
# COMPACT_ATOMS: atom_id res chain seq x y z
N MET A 1 -18.67 -8.14 -4.38
CA MET A 1 -18.15 -6.86 -4.91
C MET A 1 -16.65 -7.03 -5.04
N PRO A 2 -16.03 -6.59 -6.14
CA PRO A 2 -14.58 -6.61 -6.24
C PRO A 2 -13.98 -5.70 -5.16
N PHE A 3 -12.81 -6.07 -4.66
CA PHE A 3 -12.00 -5.27 -3.76
C PHE A 3 -10.77 -4.80 -4.54
N GLU A 4 -10.39 -3.54 -4.39
CA GLU A 4 -9.17 -2.97 -4.94
C GLU A 4 -8.61 -1.93 -3.96
N ILE A 5 -7.31 -2.03 -3.66
CA ILE A 5 -6.58 -0.97 -2.97
C ILE A 5 -5.21 -0.78 -3.62
N ARG A 6 -4.79 0.47 -3.77
CA ARG A 6 -3.43 0.89 -4.10
C ARG A 6 -3.05 2.05 -3.21
N ALA A 7 -1.98 1.91 -2.44
CA ALA A 7 -1.62 2.93 -1.45
C ALA A 7 -0.13 2.92 -1.10
N LEU A 8 0.33 4.06 -0.58
CA LEU A 8 1.52 4.11 0.24
C LEU A 8 1.11 4.03 1.72
N VAL A 9 1.84 3.25 2.52
CA VAL A 9 1.67 3.17 3.97
C VAL A 9 3.00 3.51 4.62
N ALA A 10 2.96 4.40 5.60
CA ALA A 10 4.11 4.85 6.36
C ALA A 10 3.63 5.53 7.64
N LYS A 11 4.56 6.06 8.44
CA LYS A 11 4.20 6.96 9.53
C LYS A 11 3.40 8.14 8.98
N LYS A 12 2.30 8.48 9.66
CA LYS A 12 1.39 9.58 9.30
C LYS A 12 2.13 10.88 9.08
N VAL A 13 3.16 11.17 9.89
CA VAL A 13 3.97 12.38 9.74
C VAL A 13 4.66 12.45 8.37
N ILE A 14 5.20 11.32 7.88
CA ILE A 14 5.86 11.26 6.55
C ILE A 14 4.84 11.50 5.45
N LEU A 15 3.69 10.82 5.51
CA LEU A 15 2.64 10.95 4.50
C LEU A 15 1.98 12.35 4.50
N THR A 16 1.92 13.01 5.66
CA THR A 16 1.37 14.36 5.77
C THR A 16 2.27 15.38 5.09
N GLU A 17 3.59 15.27 5.27
CA GLU A 17 4.55 16.13 4.56
C GLU A 17 4.52 15.88 3.04
N LEU A 18 4.40 14.61 2.62
CA LEU A 18 4.18 14.27 1.22
C LEU A 18 2.89 14.90 0.68
N ALA A 19 1.79 14.80 1.43
CA ALA A 19 0.48 15.30 1.01
C ALA A 19 0.44 16.82 0.85
N HIS A 20 1.27 17.58 1.58
CA HIS A 20 1.37 19.03 1.39
C HIS A 20 1.94 19.44 0.02
N LYS A 21 2.56 18.52 -0.73
CA LYS A 21 3.11 18.78 -2.07
C LYS A 21 2.05 18.74 -3.17
N PHE A 22 0.83 18.24 -2.90
CA PHE A 22 -0.19 17.95 -3.91
C PHE A 22 -1.60 18.31 -3.44
N ASP A 23 -2.42 18.88 -4.32
CA ASP A 23 -3.77 19.35 -4.00
C ASP A 23 -4.78 18.20 -3.81
N SER A 24 -4.61 17.11 -4.56
CA SER A 24 -5.45 15.91 -4.52
C SER A 24 -5.00 14.88 -3.48
N ALA A 25 -3.82 15.03 -2.90
CA ALA A 25 -3.27 14.10 -1.92
C ALA A 25 -4.07 14.08 -0.62
N ARG A 26 -4.32 12.88 -0.10
CA ARG A 26 -5.03 12.68 1.16
C ARG A 26 -4.31 11.64 2.00
N VAL A 27 -4.32 11.85 3.31
CA VAL A 27 -3.81 10.90 4.30
C VAL A 27 -4.98 10.43 5.14
N VAL A 28 -5.21 9.13 5.14
CA VAL A 28 -6.21 8.48 5.99
C VAL A 28 -5.50 7.89 7.20
N ASP A 29 -6.08 8.10 8.37
CA ASP A 29 -5.56 7.53 9.61
C ASP A 29 -5.74 6.02 9.63
N LEU A 30 -4.64 5.31 9.86
CA LEU A 30 -4.65 3.91 10.24
C LEU A 30 -4.46 3.79 11.77
N VAL A 31 -4.10 2.61 12.23
CA VAL A 31 -3.77 2.37 13.64
C VAL A 31 -2.47 3.04 14.06
N ASP A 32 -2.37 3.36 15.35
CA ASP A 32 -1.21 4.00 15.98
C ASP A 32 -0.79 5.32 15.31
N ASP A 33 0.49 5.44 14.92
CA ASP A 33 1.05 6.61 14.24
C ASP A 33 1.20 6.41 12.73
N LEU A 34 0.54 5.40 12.16
CA LEU A 34 0.57 5.09 10.74
C LEU A 34 -0.56 5.76 9.98
N GLY A 35 -0.29 6.06 8.72
CA GLY A 35 -1.28 6.57 7.78
C GLY A 35 -1.28 5.75 6.50
N LEU A 36 -2.36 5.91 5.75
CA LEU A 36 -2.55 5.39 4.41
C LEU A 36 -2.70 6.56 3.46
N PHE A 37 -1.90 6.56 2.40
CA PHE A 37 -1.99 7.51 1.31
C PHE A 37 -2.57 6.77 0.10
N PRO A 38 -3.87 6.92 -0.21
CA PRO A 38 -4.48 6.22 -1.32
C PRO A 38 -3.99 6.79 -2.65
N LEU A 39 -3.58 5.92 -3.57
CA LEU A 39 -3.21 6.29 -4.94
C LEU A 39 -4.48 6.40 -5.79
N THR A 40 -5.29 7.41 -5.47
CA THR A 40 -6.54 7.71 -6.20
C THR A 40 -6.25 8.10 -7.64
N GLU A 41 -7.25 7.95 -8.50
CA GLU A 41 -7.16 8.41 -9.90
C GLU A 41 -6.80 9.90 -9.99
N ALA A 42 -7.37 10.72 -9.10
CA ALA A 42 -7.10 12.16 -9.05
C ALA A 42 -5.62 12.47 -8.70
N PHE A 43 -5.05 11.71 -7.77
CA PHE A 43 -3.65 11.86 -7.38
C PHE A 43 -2.69 11.42 -8.47
N GLU A 44 -2.93 10.26 -9.07
CA GLU A 44 -2.09 9.80 -10.17
C GLU A 44 -2.15 10.73 -11.38
N HIS A 45 -3.31 11.34 -11.64
CA HIS A 45 -3.45 12.37 -12.67
C HIS A 45 -2.65 13.64 -12.34
N GLU A 46 -2.66 14.10 -11.09
CA GLU A 46 -1.88 15.27 -10.66
C GLU A 46 -0.36 15.03 -10.71
N LEU A 47 0.09 13.84 -10.29
CA LEU A 47 1.49 13.47 -10.32
C LEU A 47 2.07 13.42 -11.74
N GLY A 48 1.19 13.17 -12.72
CA GLY A 48 1.52 13.15 -14.14
C GLY A 48 1.53 11.73 -14.73
N GLU A 49 1.29 11.67 -16.04
CA GLU A 49 1.12 10.42 -16.80
C GLU A 49 2.45 9.73 -17.15
N ASP A 50 3.45 9.73 -16.26
CA ASP A 50 4.64 8.90 -16.49
C ASP A 50 4.28 7.42 -16.24
N ILE A 51 3.62 6.83 -17.23
CA ILE A 51 3.04 5.48 -17.27
C ILE A 51 4.09 4.37 -17.29
N ALA A 52 5.37 4.70 -17.10
CA ALA A 52 6.40 3.71 -16.92
C ALA A 52 6.18 3.00 -15.58
N PHE A 53 5.89 1.70 -15.64
CA PHE A 53 5.81 0.84 -14.46
C PHE A 53 7.19 0.20 -14.22
N PRO A 54 7.98 0.66 -13.23
CA PRO A 54 9.32 0.12 -12.94
C PRO A 54 9.36 -1.37 -12.62
N PHE A 55 8.24 -1.98 -12.22
CA PHE A 55 8.18 -3.39 -11.86
C PHE A 55 7.13 -4.12 -12.71
N GLU A 56 7.56 -5.21 -13.35
CA GLU A 56 6.65 -6.10 -14.05
C GLU A 56 5.64 -6.72 -13.07
N GLY A 57 4.36 -6.69 -13.44
CA GLY A 57 3.28 -7.24 -12.62
C GLY A 57 2.72 -6.30 -11.54
N LEU A 58 3.27 -5.08 -11.39
CA LEU A 58 2.74 -4.08 -10.46
C LEU A 58 2.06 -2.90 -11.17
N ARG A 59 1.06 -2.30 -10.52
CA ARG A 59 0.47 -1.01 -10.92
C ARG A 59 1.07 0.15 -10.12
N LEU A 60 2.40 0.21 -10.13
CA LEU A 60 3.22 1.24 -9.49
C LEU A 60 3.93 2.09 -10.55
N SER A 61 3.53 3.34 -10.76
CA SER A 61 4.18 4.24 -11.73
C SER A 61 5.57 4.69 -11.25
N ALA A 62 6.41 5.11 -12.19
CA ALA A 62 7.75 5.62 -11.89
C ALA A 62 7.70 6.86 -10.97
N GLY A 63 6.70 7.72 -11.15
CA GLY A 63 6.47 8.88 -10.28
C GLY A 63 6.18 8.46 -8.84
N VAL A 64 5.27 7.52 -8.63
CA VAL A 64 4.92 7.04 -7.28
C VAL A 64 6.10 6.30 -6.65
N ALA A 65 6.83 5.48 -7.43
CA ALA A 65 8.03 4.80 -6.95
C ALA A 65 9.13 5.80 -6.53
N GLY A 66 9.29 6.89 -7.29
CA GLY A 66 10.21 7.98 -6.97
C GLY A 66 9.84 8.70 -5.67
N LEU A 67 8.55 9.03 -5.49
CA LEU A 67 8.05 9.62 -4.25
C LEU A 67 8.25 8.69 -3.05
N ALA A 68 7.91 7.41 -3.18
CA ALA A 68 8.10 6.42 -2.12
C ALA A 68 9.59 6.32 -1.72
N ALA A 69 10.49 6.32 -2.69
CA ALA A 69 11.93 6.35 -2.44
C ALA A 69 12.35 7.66 -1.72
N GLU A 70 11.97 8.83 -2.24
CA GLU A 70 12.32 10.13 -1.64
C GLU A 70 11.88 10.23 -0.18
N GLU A 71 10.62 9.92 0.09
CA GLU A 71 10.05 10.00 1.44
C GLU A 71 10.64 8.94 2.38
N SER A 72 11.10 7.81 1.84
CA SER A 72 11.69 6.73 2.65
C SER A 72 12.99 7.10 3.37
N VAL A 73 13.58 8.26 3.05
CA VAL A 73 14.74 8.83 3.78
C VAL A 73 14.35 9.23 5.21
N SER A 74 13.09 9.60 5.45
CA SER A 74 12.57 10.00 6.76
C SER A 74 12.06 8.82 7.60
N GLY A 75 12.00 7.61 7.02
CA GLY A 75 11.54 6.39 7.65
C GLY A 75 10.95 5.40 6.64
N PRO A 76 10.59 4.17 7.03
CA PRO A 76 10.06 3.17 6.11
C PRO A 76 8.78 3.65 5.39
N VAL A 77 8.72 3.43 4.08
CA VAL A 77 7.52 3.64 3.25
C VAL A 77 7.25 2.38 2.46
N VAL A 78 6.04 1.84 2.51
CA VAL A 78 5.64 0.68 1.71
C VAL A 78 4.60 1.06 0.68
N TYR A 79 4.79 0.59 -0.54
CA TYR A 79 3.73 0.47 -1.53
C TYR A 79 3.00 -0.84 -1.31
N ILE A 80 1.67 -0.79 -1.34
CA ILE A 80 0.79 -1.96 -1.34
C ILE A 80 -0.20 -1.88 -2.49
N GLU A 81 -0.50 -3.02 -3.09
CA GLU A 81 -1.69 -3.19 -3.91
C GLU A 81 -2.36 -4.53 -3.65
N ALA A 82 -3.68 -4.55 -3.76
CA ALA A 82 -4.45 -5.78 -3.73
C ALA A 82 -5.68 -5.67 -4.61
N GLU A 83 -6.03 -6.79 -5.24
CA GLU A 83 -7.27 -6.95 -5.99
C GLU A 83 -7.90 -8.32 -5.70
N TYR A 84 -9.17 -8.33 -5.31
CA TYR A 84 -9.92 -9.56 -5.09
C TYR A 84 -11.26 -9.52 -5.83
N GLY A 85 -11.58 -10.60 -6.53
CA GLY A 85 -12.87 -10.75 -7.20
C GLY A 85 -12.77 -11.47 -8.53
N GLY A 86 -13.92 -11.89 -9.07
CA GLY A 86 -13.97 -12.51 -10.40
C GLY A 86 -13.16 -13.81 -10.54
N GLY A 87 -12.92 -14.52 -9.42
CA GLY A 87 -12.09 -15.74 -9.41
C GLY A 87 -10.58 -15.48 -9.47
N LYS A 88 -10.15 -14.22 -9.27
CA LYS A 88 -8.75 -13.83 -9.20
C LYS A 88 -8.44 -13.22 -7.84
N SER A 89 -7.18 -13.29 -7.46
CA SER A 89 -6.62 -12.64 -6.28
C SER A 89 -5.23 -12.16 -6.65
N HIS A 90 -4.91 -10.94 -6.27
CA HIS A 90 -3.61 -10.34 -6.48
C HIS A 90 -3.25 -9.57 -5.22
N GLN A 91 -2.03 -9.75 -4.73
CA GLN A 91 -1.41 -8.84 -3.80
C GLN A 91 0.02 -8.57 -4.25
N ALA A 92 0.45 -7.32 -4.09
CA ALA A 92 1.85 -6.99 -4.22
C ALA A 92 2.26 -5.92 -3.23
N SER A 93 3.56 -5.88 -2.94
CA SER A 93 4.16 -4.85 -2.10
C SER A 93 5.61 -4.56 -2.45
N VAL A 94 6.04 -3.34 -2.14
CA VAL A 94 7.43 -2.89 -2.23
C VAL A 94 7.75 -2.07 -0.99
N LEU A 95 8.81 -2.42 -0.28
CA LEU A 95 9.31 -1.68 0.88
C LEU A 95 10.49 -0.80 0.46
N TYR A 96 10.39 0.48 0.81
CA TYR A 96 11.43 1.47 0.64
C TYR A 96 12.00 1.88 1.99
N LEU A 97 13.32 1.99 2.05
CA LEU A 97 14.08 2.45 3.22
C LEU A 97 15.33 3.19 2.75
N ASP A 98 15.63 4.33 3.35
CA ASP A 98 16.82 5.13 3.06
C ASP A 98 16.99 5.49 1.57
N GLY A 99 15.90 5.82 0.88
CA GLY A 99 15.97 6.24 -0.53
C GLY A 99 16.03 5.12 -1.56
N ARG A 100 15.86 3.86 -1.14
CA ARG A 100 16.03 2.67 -2.00
C ARG A 100 15.03 1.58 -1.64
N ILE A 101 14.90 0.60 -2.53
CA ILE A 101 14.13 -0.61 -2.27
C ILE A 101 14.91 -1.46 -1.27
N ASP A 102 14.29 -1.76 -0.12
CA ASP A 102 14.80 -2.67 0.88
C ASP A 102 14.29 -4.10 0.65
N LYS A 103 13.00 -4.24 0.31
CA LYS A 103 12.37 -5.53 0.04
C LYS A 103 11.33 -5.41 -1.07
N GLY A 104 11.28 -6.41 -1.96
CA GLY A 104 10.31 -6.53 -3.03
C GLY A 104 10.86 -6.19 -4.43
N PRO A 105 10.02 -6.17 -5.47
CA PRO A 105 8.58 -6.45 -5.40
C PRO A 105 8.29 -7.87 -4.94
N ILE A 106 7.31 -8.01 -4.04
CA ILE A 106 6.76 -9.30 -3.65
C ILE A 106 5.37 -9.37 -4.26
N ILE A 107 5.08 -10.41 -5.03
CA ILE A 107 3.81 -10.58 -5.75
C ILE A 107 3.23 -11.95 -5.41
N ASP A 108 1.93 -11.99 -5.17
CA ASP A 108 1.17 -13.22 -4.95
C ASP A 108 -0.16 -13.16 -5.71
N ASP A 109 -0.29 -13.98 -6.75
CA ASP A 109 -1.51 -14.16 -7.55
C ASP A 109 -2.28 -15.44 -7.16
N SER A 110 -1.92 -16.07 -6.05
CA SER A 110 -2.62 -17.26 -5.56
C SER A 110 -4.03 -16.90 -5.12
N ILE A 111 -4.99 -17.77 -5.48
CA ILE A 111 -6.39 -17.62 -5.11
C ILE A 111 -6.48 -17.49 -3.59
N TRP A 112 -7.13 -16.42 -3.14
CA TRP A 112 -7.39 -16.21 -1.73
C TRP A 112 -8.45 -17.20 -1.22
N ASP A 113 -8.09 -17.96 -0.20
CA ASP A 113 -8.98 -18.82 0.56
C ASP A 113 -9.21 -18.22 1.95
N PRO A 114 -10.44 -17.83 2.31
CA PRO A 114 -10.75 -17.34 3.65
C PRO A 114 -10.34 -18.30 4.78
N ARG A 115 -10.23 -19.61 4.49
CA ARG A 115 -9.80 -20.63 5.47
C ARG A 115 -8.31 -20.58 5.76
N GLU A 116 -7.54 -19.88 4.94
CA GLU A 116 -6.10 -19.70 5.06
C GLU A 116 -5.73 -18.26 5.51
N ALA A 117 -6.74 -17.43 5.82
CA ALA A 117 -6.53 -16.10 6.40
C ALA A 117 -5.72 -16.19 7.71
N GLY A 118 -4.73 -15.32 7.87
CA GLY A 118 -3.76 -15.37 8.98
C GLY A 118 -2.79 -16.56 8.98
N LEU A 119 -2.92 -17.52 8.07
CA LEU A 119 -1.97 -18.65 7.93
C LEU A 119 -0.95 -18.42 6.80
N GLN A 120 -1.30 -17.56 5.85
CA GLN A 120 -0.42 -17.17 4.74
C GLN A 120 0.20 -15.80 5.02
N ASP A 121 1.52 -15.74 4.97
CA ASP A 121 2.27 -14.49 5.05
C ASP A 121 2.21 -13.77 3.70
N ARG A 122 1.08 -13.11 3.41
CA ARG A 122 0.85 -12.49 2.10
C ARG A 122 1.63 -11.18 1.93
N PRO A 123 1.88 -10.70 0.68
CA PRO A 123 2.74 -9.55 0.43
C PRO A 123 2.35 -8.29 1.21
N VAL A 124 1.06 -8.01 1.38
CA VAL A 124 0.60 -6.82 2.11
C VAL A 124 0.84 -6.98 3.60
N ASP A 125 0.52 -8.13 4.19
CA ASP A 125 0.77 -8.39 5.63
C ASP A 125 2.26 -8.27 5.98
N GLN A 126 3.13 -8.81 5.13
CA GLN A 126 4.59 -8.67 5.27
C GLN A 126 5.04 -7.20 5.26
N ALA A 127 4.44 -6.37 4.40
CA ALA A 127 4.79 -4.96 4.28
C ALA A 127 4.27 -4.15 5.47
N LEU A 128 3.03 -4.40 5.90
CA LEU A 128 2.42 -3.76 7.06
C LEU A 128 3.21 -4.06 8.34
N ARG A 129 3.67 -5.30 8.51
CA ARG A 129 4.56 -5.69 9.62
C ARG A 129 5.88 -4.93 9.59
N ALA A 130 6.44 -4.69 8.40
CA ALA A 130 7.70 -3.96 8.24
C ALA A 130 7.60 -2.48 8.64
N VAL A 131 6.41 -1.87 8.55
CA VAL A 131 6.15 -0.49 9.02
C VAL A 131 5.67 -0.42 10.47
N GLY A 132 5.55 -1.57 11.14
CA GLY A 132 5.29 -1.64 12.58
C GLY A 132 3.88 -2.05 12.98
N ILE A 133 3.03 -2.48 12.04
CA ILE A 133 1.72 -3.05 12.40
C ILE A 133 1.94 -4.39 13.08
N VAL A 134 1.29 -4.56 14.23
CA VAL A 134 1.32 -5.80 14.99
C VAL A 134 -0.11 -6.30 15.11
N ALA A 135 -0.38 -7.45 14.49
CA ALA A 135 -1.68 -8.11 14.59
C ALA A 135 -1.85 -8.83 15.93
N ALA A 136 -3.11 -8.97 16.38
CA ALA A 136 -3.44 -9.87 17.48
C ALA A 136 -3.32 -11.33 16.99
N PRO A 137 -3.18 -12.33 17.89
CA PRO A 137 -3.05 -13.74 17.49
C PRO A 137 -4.19 -14.27 16.61
N GLU A 138 -5.38 -13.68 16.72
CA GLU A 138 -6.59 -14.04 15.97
C GLU A 138 -6.85 -13.18 14.72
N SER A 139 -5.97 -12.23 14.38
CA SER A 139 -6.09 -11.36 13.20
C SER A 139 -4.79 -11.35 12.39
N ASP A 140 -4.84 -10.90 11.15
CA ASP A 140 -3.65 -10.56 10.37
C ASP A 140 -3.38 -9.05 10.39
N GLU A 141 -2.24 -8.64 9.82
CA GLU A 141 -1.87 -7.23 9.74
C GLU A 141 -2.84 -6.42 8.88
N TRP A 142 -3.43 -7.02 7.85
CA TRP A 142 -4.48 -6.42 7.03
C TRP A 142 -5.69 -5.96 7.86
N ASP A 143 -6.24 -6.88 8.66
CA ASP A 143 -7.38 -6.59 9.52
C ASP A 143 -6.99 -5.65 10.66
N ALA A 144 -5.81 -5.83 11.24
CA ALA A 144 -5.28 -4.95 12.28
C ALA A 144 -5.11 -3.50 11.78
N ALA A 145 -4.69 -3.33 10.53
CA ALA A 145 -4.58 -2.02 9.89
C ALA A 145 -5.94 -1.40 9.51
N GLY A 146 -7.01 -2.19 9.49
CA GLY A 146 -8.34 -1.74 9.08
C GLY A 146 -8.49 -1.56 7.57
N LEU A 147 -7.69 -2.27 6.75
CA LEU A 147 -7.76 -2.18 5.28
C LEU A 147 -9.08 -2.68 4.68
N SER A 148 -9.87 -3.41 5.46
CA SER A 148 -11.22 -3.87 5.10
C SER A 148 -12.29 -2.77 5.18
N ARG A 149 -11.95 -1.52 5.56
CA ARG A 149 -12.90 -0.40 5.72
C ARG A 149 -13.56 0.04 4.42
N TYR A 150 -12.82 0.04 3.31
CA TYR A 150 -13.30 0.43 1.99
C TYR A 150 -12.84 -0.57 0.93
N HIS A 151 -13.69 -0.82 -0.07
CA HIS A 151 -13.42 -1.80 -1.12
C HIS A 151 -12.77 -1.22 -2.37
N ARG A 152 -12.66 0.11 -2.47
CA ARG A 152 -12.04 0.80 -3.61
C ARG A 152 -11.06 1.84 -3.10
N THR A 153 -9.92 1.99 -3.76
CA THR A 153 -8.92 3.04 -3.47
C THR A 153 -9.54 4.42 -3.38
N ASP A 154 -10.44 4.77 -4.32
CA ASP A 154 -11.05 6.11 -4.38
C ASP A 154 -12.06 6.40 -3.25
N ASP A 155 -12.48 5.39 -2.49
CA ASP A 155 -13.43 5.54 -1.39
C ASP A 155 -12.74 5.93 -0.06
N TRP A 156 -11.42 5.83 0.01
CA TRP A 156 -10.62 6.23 1.17
C TRP A 156 -10.56 7.75 1.29
N LYS A 157 -11.08 8.29 2.40
CA LYS A 157 -11.26 9.75 2.65
C LYS A 157 -10.85 10.15 4.06
#